data_AF-A9A6F9-F1
#
_entry.id   AF-A9A6F9-F1
#
_cell.length_a   1.000
_cell.length_b   1.000
_cell.length_c   1.000
_cell.angle_alpha   90.00
_cell.angle_beta   90.00
_cell.angle_gamma   90.00
#
_symmetry.space_group_name_H-M   'P 1'
#
loop_
_entity.id
_entity.type
_entity.pdbx_description
1 polymer ?
#
loop_
_entity_poly.entity_id
_entity_poly.type
_entity_poly.pdbx_seq_one_letter_code
_entity_poly.pdbx_strand_id
1 'polypeptide(L)'
;MSIKIQLRTPHKISTNDIRWYLHEMRENPEIPLELIAESLKCDKGEITTITVSDKEEDLIKRYGRKAVNLFVNCAILKESEERGIYGYK
;
A
#
# COMPACT_ATOMS: atom_id res chain seq x y z
N MET A 1 -1.44 -6.09 21.85
CA MET A 1 -1.22 -4.63 21.72
C MET A 1 -1.67 -4.24 20.34
N SER A 2 -2.54 -3.24 20.18
CA SER A 2 -2.95 -2.82 18.84
C SER A 2 -1.79 -2.04 18.19
N ILE A 3 -1.19 -2.61 17.14
CA ILE A 3 -0.14 -1.92 16.38
C ILE A 3 -0.78 -0.88 15.46
N LYS A 4 -0.17 0.30 15.39
CA LYS A 4 -0.50 1.32 14.40
C LYS A 4 0.62 1.39 13.37
N ILE A 5 0.26 1.50 12.10
CA ILE A 5 1.21 1.78 11.03
C ILE A 5 0.85 3.10 10.37
N GLN A 6 1.88 3.83 9.96
CA GLN A 6 1.76 5.01 9.13
C GLN A 6 2.19 4.65 7.71
N LEU A 7 1.30 4.89 6.76
CA LEU A 7 1.52 4.70 5.34
C LEU A 7 1.63 6.07 4.68
N ARG A 8 2.53 6.16 3.71
CA ARG A 8 2.69 7.33 2.86
C ARG A 8 2.20 6.97 1.47
N THR A 9 1.15 7.65 1.02
CA THR A 9 0.44 7.38 -0.24
C THR A 9 0.44 8.60 -1.15
N PRO A 10 0.20 8.43 -2.47
CA PRO A 10 0.22 9.56 -3.41
C PRO A 10 -0.99 10.47 -3.28
N HIS A 11 -2.10 9.92 -2.82
CA HIS A 11 -3.34 10.64 -2.52
C HIS A 11 -3.98 10.06 -1.26
N LYS A 12 -5.03 10.73 -0.77
CA LYS A 12 -5.78 10.29 0.42
C LYS A 12 -6.55 9.01 0.10
N ILE A 13 -6.33 7.97 0.89
CA ILE A 13 -6.98 6.66 0.72
C ILE A 13 -7.79 6.30 1.95
N SER A 14 -8.91 5.62 1.73
CA SER A 14 -9.74 5.16 2.83
C SER A 14 -9.07 4.00 3.59
N THR A 15 -9.39 3.87 4.87
CA THR A 15 -8.85 2.76 5.67
C THR A 15 -9.34 1.40 5.17
N ASN A 16 -10.50 1.33 4.51
CA ASN A 16 -11.03 0.10 3.93
C ASN A 16 -10.22 -0.35 2.71
N ASP A 17 -9.84 0.57 1.83
CA ASP A 17 -9.03 0.24 0.66
C ASP A 17 -7.65 -0.26 1.09
N ILE A 18 -7.05 0.39 2.09
CA ILE A 18 -5.78 -0.09 2.67
C ILE A 18 -5.91 -1.52 3.18
N ARG A 19 -6.99 -1.84 3.90
CA ARG A 19 -7.21 -3.22 4.39
C ARG A 19 -7.39 -4.20 3.24
N TRP A 20 -8.07 -3.80 2.18
CA TRP A 20 -8.22 -4.61 0.99
C TRP A 20 -6.85 -4.90 0.34
N TYR A 21 -5.99 -3.89 0.19
CA TYR A 21 -4.62 -4.08 -0.32
C TYR A 21 -3.77 -4.97 0.58
N LEU A 22 -3.88 -4.86 1.91
CA LEU A 22 -3.17 -5.74 2.84
C LEU A 22 -3.64 -7.19 2.73
N HIS A 23 -4.93 -7.41 2.45
CA HIS A 23 -5.47 -8.74 2.17
C HIS A 23 -4.93 -9.28 0.84
N GLU A 24 -4.94 -8.47 -0.22
CA GLU A 24 -4.38 -8.83 -1.52
C GLU A 24 -2.90 -9.20 -1.40
N MET A 25 -2.08 -8.43 -0.67
CA MET A 25 -0.67 -8.74 -0.40
C MET A 25 -0.47 -10.11 0.24
N ARG A 26 -1.39 -10.50 1.13
CA ARG A 26 -1.30 -11.76 1.85
C ARG A 26 -1.55 -12.95 0.92
N GLU A 27 -2.46 -12.79 -0.05
CA GLU A 27 -2.82 -13.83 -1.02
C GLU A 27 -1.87 -13.85 -2.22
N ASN A 28 -1.46 -12.67 -2.70
CA ASN A 28 -0.62 -12.45 -3.86
C ASN A 28 0.52 -11.48 -3.49
N PRO A 29 1.62 -11.96 -2.91
CA PRO A 29 2.72 -11.10 -2.45
C PRO A 29 3.62 -10.61 -3.59
N GLU A 30 3.46 -11.13 -4.81
CA GLU A 30 4.28 -10.78 -5.96
C GLU A 30 3.87 -9.42 -6.52
N ILE A 31 4.87 -8.54 -6.71
CA ILE A 31 4.69 -7.22 -7.33
C ILE A 31 5.59 -7.15 -8.57
N PRO A 32 5.05 -6.79 -9.75
CA PRO A 32 5.85 -6.48 -10.93
C PRO A 32 6.93 -5.42 -10.66
N LEU A 33 8.12 -5.60 -11.23
CA LEU A 33 9.25 -4.67 -11.04
C LEU A 33 8.95 -3.27 -11.59
N GLU A 34 8.15 -3.20 -12.65
CA GLU A 34 7.70 -1.97 -13.30
C GLU A 34 6.92 -1.10 -12.32
N LEU A 35 5.92 -1.69 -11.65
CA LEU A 35 5.11 -0.99 -10.63
C LEU A 35 5.95 -0.55 -9.43
N ILE A 36 6.97 -1.33 -9.04
CA ILE A 36 7.90 -0.91 -7.99
C ILE A 36 8.68 0.33 -8.43
N ALA A 37 9.22 0.34 -9.65
CA ALA A 37 9.98 1.47 -10.17
C ALA A 37 9.14 2.73 -10.28
N GLU A 38 7.88 2.61 -10.71
CA GLU A 38 6.92 3.73 -10.77
C GLU A 38 6.54 4.22 -9.38
N SER A 39 6.23 3.28 -8.47
CA SER A 39 5.94 3.60 -7.08
C SER A 39 7.06 4.40 -6.45
N LEU A 40 8.32 4.04 -6.67
CA LEU A 40 9.47 4.78 -6.12
C LEU A 40 9.61 6.21 -6.66
N LYS A 41 9.17 6.47 -7.90
CA LYS A 41 9.19 7.80 -8.52
C LYS A 41 7.99 8.67 -8.13
N CYS A 42 6.90 8.05 -7.69
CA CYS A 42 5.69 8.74 -7.30
C CYS A 42 5.88 9.54 -6.01
N ASP A 43 5.38 10.78 -6.00
CA ASP A 43 5.33 11.60 -4.78
C ASP A 43 4.32 11.00 -3.79
N LYS A 44 4.68 10.97 -2.51
CA LYS A 44 3.91 10.31 -1.43
C LYS A 44 3.72 11.26 -0.25
N GLY A 45 3.09 12.39 -0.53
CA GLY A 45 2.86 13.47 0.43
C GLY A 45 1.79 13.14 1.47
N GLU A 46 0.83 12.28 1.14
CA GLU A 46 -0.30 11.98 2.02
C GLU A 46 0.07 10.93 3.06
N ILE A 47 -0.32 11.17 4.31
CA ILE A 47 -0.07 10.26 5.43
C ILE A 47 -1.39 9.68 5.91
N THR A 48 -1.49 8.36 5.86
CA THR A 48 -2.64 7.64 6.42
C THR A 48 -2.16 6.72 7.55
N THR A 49 -2.77 6.85 8.72
CA THR A 49 -2.48 5.97 9.87
C THR A 49 -3.61 4.98 10.04
N ILE A 50 -3.29 3.69 10.11
CA ILE A 50 -4.26 2.64 10.40
C ILE A 50 -3.85 1.83 11.62
N THR A 51 -4.85 1.44 12.42
CA THR A 51 -4.69 0.41 13.44
C THR A 51 -4.91 -0.94 12.77
N VAL A 52 -3.92 -1.82 12.87
CA VAL A 52 -3.95 -3.15 12.27
C VAL A 52 -4.47 -4.19 13.23
N SER A 53 -5.13 -5.20 12.68
CA SER A 53 -5.53 -6.43 13.34
C SER A 53 -4.34 -7.38 13.54
N ASP A 54 -4.52 -8.40 14.38
CA ASP A 54 -3.48 -9.40 14.65
C ASP A 54 -2.98 -10.09 13.37
N LYS A 55 -3.88 -10.35 12.40
CA LYS A 55 -3.52 -10.96 11.11
C LYS A 55 -2.69 -10.04 10.22
N GLU A 56 -2.99 -8.75 10.22
CA GLU A 56 -2.24 -7.73 9.48
C GLU A 56 -0.89 -7.44 10.18
N GLU A 57 -0.85 -7.54 11.50
CA GLU A 57 0.38 -7.46 12.28
C GLU A 57 1.38 -8.56 11.91
N ASP A 58 0.94 -9.79 11.69
CA ASP A 58 1.81 -10.88 11.22
C ASP A 58 2.43 -10.58 9.84
N LEU A 59 1.65 -9.96 8.95
CA LEU A 59 2.12 -9.54 7.64
C LEU A 59 3.19 -8.44 7.76
N ILE A 60 2.99 -7.47 8.67
CA ILE A 60 3.98 -6.44 8.98
C ILE A 60 5.24 -7.02 9.62
N LYS A 61 5.11 -8.02 10.51
CA LYS A 61 6.27 -8.71 11.11
C LYS A 61 7.08 -9.47 10.06
N ARG A 62 6.40 -10.09 9.08
CA ARG A 62 7.04 -10.89 8.03
C ARG A 62 7.81 -10.05 7.02
N TYR A 63 7.22 -8.96 6.54
CA TYR A 63 7.80 -8.17 5.43
C TYR A 63 8.41 -6.85 5.89
N GLY A 64 8.06 -6.38 7.08
CA GLY A 64 8.46 -5.08 7.59
C GLY A 64 7.60 -3.94 7.05
N ARG A 65 7.53 -2.85 7.84
CA ARG A 65 6.68 -1.68 7.56
C ARG A 65 6.97 -1.02 6.21
N LYS A 66 8.25 -1.00 5.78
CA LYS A 66 8.65 -0.37 4.51
C LYS A 66 8.16 -1.14 3.29
N ALA A 67 8.25 -2.47 3.32
CA ALA A 67 7.77 -3.31 2.24
C ALA A 67 6.24 -3.25 2.13
N VAL A 68 5.54 -3.26 3.26
CA VAL A 68 4.07 -3.08 3.29
C VAL A 68 3.68 -1.72 2.72
N ASN A 69 4.39 -0.65 3.07
CA ASN A 69 4.12 0.67 2.49
C ASN A 69 4.37 0.67 0.97
N LEU A 70 5.44 0.05 0.49
CA LEU A 70 5.71 -0.07 -0.94
C LEU A 70 4.60 -0.86 -1.65
N PHE A 71 4.17 -1.98 -1.08
CA PHE A 71 3.10 -2.81 -1.64
C PHE A 71 1.81 -2.01 -1.81
N VAL A 72 1.37 -1.33 -0.74
CA VAL A 72 0.16 -0.49 -0.80
C VAL A 72 0.29 0.53 -1.92
N ASN A 73 1.44 1.20 -2.06
CA ASN A 73 1.66 2.14 -3.16
C ASN A 73 1.63 1.50 -4.55
N CYS A 74 2.14 0.28 -4.71
CA CYS A 74 2.08 -0.43 -5.99
C CYS A 74 0.63 -0.82 -6.33
N ALA A 75 -0.14 -1.27 -5.34
CA ALA A 75 -1.55 -1.63 -5.54
C ALA A 75 -2.41 -0.41 -5.94
N ILE A 76 -2.13 0.76 -5.34
CA ILE A 76 -2.78 2.03 -5.71
C ILE A 76 -2.51 2.41 -7.17
N LEU A 77 -1.25 2.28 -7.61
CA LEU A 77 -0.88 2.59 -8.99
C LEU A 77 -1.54 1.63 -9.97
N LYS A 78 -1.49 0.33 -9.68
CA LYS A 78 -2.15 -0.69 -10.48
C LYS A 78 -3.66 -0.42 -10.63
N GLU A 79 -4.35 -0.11 -9.54
CA GLU A 79 -5.79 0.21 -9.60
C GLU A 79 -6.05 1.50 -10.40
N SER A 80 -5.15 2.49 -10.30
CA SER A 80 -5.25 3.74 -11.05
C SER A 80 -5.07 3.53 -12.56
N GLU A 81 -4.16 2.64 -12.97
CA GLU A 81 -3.97 2.21 -14.35
C GLU A 81 -5.21 1.48 -14.89
N GLU A 82 -5.70 0.48 -14.16
CA GLU A 82 -6.86 -0.33 -14.56
C GLU A 82 -8.14 0.51 -14.72
N ARG A 83 -8.27 1.58 -13.92
CA ARG A 83 -9.40 2.53 -14.00
C ARG A 83 -9.19 3.68 -14.99
N GLY A 84 -8.03 3.75 -15.64
CA GLY A 84 -7.70 4.82 -16.60
C GLY A 84 -7.57 6.21 -15.97
N ILE A 85 -7.33 6.29 -14.66
CA ILE A 85 -7.19 7.55 -13.92
C ILE A 85 -5.71 7.94 -13.91
N TYR A 86 -5.15 8.29 -15.07
CA TYR A 86 -3.87 9.00 -15.11
C TYR A 86 -4.09 10.49 -14.87
N GLY A 87 -3.66 10.93 -13.69
CA GLY A 87 -3.60 12.33 -13.28
C GLY A 87 -2.39 12.58 -12.40
N TYR A 88 -1.23 12.04 -12.77
CA TYR A 88 0.04 12.37 -12.13
C TYR A 88 0.74 13.42 -13.00
N LYS A 89 0.58 14.70 -12.63
CA LYS A 89 1.42 15.81 -13.09
C LYS A 89 2.47 16.11 -12.03
#